data_AF-A0A0N4TB18-F1
#
_entry.id   AF-A0A0N4TB18-F1
#
_cell.length_a   1.000
_cell.length_b   1.000
_cell.length_c   1.000
_cell.angle_alpha   90.00
_cell.angle_beta   90.00
_cell.angle_gamma   90.00
#
_symmetry.space_group_name_H-M   'P 1'
#
loop_
_entity.id
_entity.type
_entity.pdbx_description
1 polymer ?
#
loop_
_entity_poly.entity_id
_entity_poly.type
_entity_poly.pdbx_seq_one_letter_code
_entity_poly.pdbx_strand_id
1 'polypeptide(L)'
;MENMLEKRLTKLEGRLGLRKAGSVTNINEELILLRKKLSEAGCGFLLKIPTDVLTKITNLATRSDYLTSAEKKREIEFGHDLMVERVKLLEEFQKDSEVVFKSESIANVGHHLPALNAAEKEINGSALDVQKFVI
;
A
#
# COMPACT_ATOMS: atom_id res chain seq x y z
N MET A 1 -1.79 -10.92 4.48
CA MET A 1 -0.44 -10.33 4.62
C MET A 1 -0.44 -8.81 4.55
N GLU A 2 -1.28 -8.19 3.72
CA GLU A 2 -1.38 -6.72 3.54
C GLU A 2 -1.61 -5.94 4.85
N ASN A 3 -2.55 -6.41 5.69
CA ASN A 3 -2.84 -5.82 7.01
C ASN A 3 -1.63 -5.76 7.96
N MET A 4 -0.64 -6.64 7.81
CA MET A 4 0.58 -6.63 8.64
C MET A 4 1.59 -5.61 8.13
N LEU A 5 1.66 -5.43 6.80
CA LEU A 5 2.49 -4.41 6.16
C LEU A 5 2.01 -3.02 6.52
N GLU A 6 0.70 -2.79 6.47
CA GLU A 6 0.05 -1.51 6.79
C GLU A 6 0.25 -1.12 8.27
N LYS A 7 0.20 -2.10 9.18
CA LYS A 7 0.53 -1.89 10.60
C LYS A 7 2.00 -1.55 10.84
N ARG A 8 2.92 -2.10 10.03
CA ARG A 8 4.35 -1.76 10.13
C ARG A 8 4.63 -0.37 9.58
N LEU A 9 3.96 0.00 8.49
CA LEU A 9 4.08 1.30 7.86
C LEU A 9 3.62 2.41 8.82
N THR A 10 2.42 2.26 9.40
CA THR A 10 1.86 3.22 10.37
C THR A 10 2.72 3.39 11.62
N LYS A 11 3.39 2.32 12.07
CA LYS A 11 4.33 2.37 13.20
C LYS A 11 5.64 3.08 12.85
N LEU A 12 6.09 2.97 11.61
CA LEU A 12 7.25 3.70 11.06
C LEU A 12 6.92 5.18 10.88
N GLU A 13 5.76 5.50 10.30
CA GLU A 13 5.25 6.88 10.13
C GLU A 13 5.16 7.60 11.48
N GLY A 14 4.59 6.94 12.50
CA GLY A 14 4.49 7.49 13.85
C GLY A 14 5.85 7.74 14.51
N ARG A 15 6.85 6.89 14.27
CA ARG A 15 8.21 7.07 14.80
C ARG A 15 8.99 8.19 14.10
N LEU A 16 8.70 8.42 12.82
CA LEU A 16 9.32 9.47 12.03
C LEU A 16 8.61 10.82 12.19
N GLY A 17 7.53 10.90 12.97
CA GLY A 17 6.73 12.12 13.12
C GLY A 17 6.00 12.53 11.84
N LEU A 18 5.94 11.64 10.85
CA LEU A 18 5.16 11.82 9.63
C LEU A 18 3.69 11.64 10.04
N ARG A 19 2.96 12.76 10.22
CA ARG A 19 1.50 12.68 10.28
C ARG A 19 1.06 11.89 9.05
N LYS A 20 0.11 10.95 9.23
CA LYS A 20 -0.66 10.39 8.12
C LYS A 20 -0.95 11.56 7.19
N ALA A 21 -0.39 11.51 5.98
CA ALA A 21 -0.77 12.45 4.96
C ALA A 21 -2.29 12.26 4.83
N GLY A 22 -3.07 13.15 5.46
CA GLY A 22 -4.45 13.34 5.07
C GLY A 22 -4.34 13.55 3.57
N SER A 23 -4.98 12.69 2.79
CA SER A 23 -4.87 12.73 1.34
C SER A 23 -5.03 14.18 0.93
N VAL A 24 -3.95 14.81 0.46
CA VAL A 24 -4.00 16.20 0.03
C VAL A 24 -4.71 16.16 -1.30
N THR A 25 -6.04 16.08 -1.25
CA THR A 25 -6.90 15.98 -2.42
C THR A 25 -6.88 17.28 -3.21
N ASN A 26 -6.48 18.39 -2.59
CA ASN A 26 -6.37 19.68 -3.27
C ASN A 26 -5.29 20.58 -2.63
N ILE A 27 -4.05 20.46 -3.11
CA ILE A 27 -2.90 21.30 -2.71
C ILE A 27 -3.27 22.80 -2.85
N ASN A 28 -4.10 23.16 -3.83
CA ASN A 28 -4.50 24.55 -4.05
C ASN A 28 -5.39 25.07 -2.91
N GLU A 29 -6.30 24.26 -2.36
CA GLU A 29 -7.15 24.68 -1.23
C GLU A 29 -6.33 24.90 0.03
N GLU A 30 -5.34 24.05 0.31
CA GLU A 30 -4.44 24.22 1.45
C GLU A 30 -3.54 25.46 1.30
N LEU A 31 -3.06 25.75 0.09
CA LEU A 31 -2.29 26.97 -0.20
C LEU A 31 -3.15 28.23 -0.04
N ILE A 32 -4.44 28.18 -0.41
CA ILE A 32 -5.39 29.28 -0.19
C ILE A 32 -5.66 29.48 1.31
N LEU A 33 -5.85 28.40 2.06
CA LEU A 33 -6.02 28.43 3.52
C LEU A 33 -4.77 28.98 4.23
N LEU A 34 -3.59 28.59 3.78
CA LEU A 34 -2.32 29.08 4.29
C LEU A 34 -2.15 30.57 4.01
N ARG A 35 -2.50 31.03 2.79
CA ARG A 35 -2.52 32.47 2.44
C ARG A 35 -3.47 33.25 3.36
N LYS A 36 -4.66 32.73 3.63
CA LYS A 36 -5.65 33.36 4.52
C LYS A 36 -5.10 33.47 5.94
N LYS A 37 -4.55 32.40 6.50
CA LYS A 37 -3.92 32.40 7.83
C LYS A 37 -2.73 33.35 7.94
N LEU A 38 -1.88 33.42 6.90
CA LEU A 38 -0.74 34.33 6.86
C LEU A 38 -1.17 35.80 6.77
N SER A 39 -2.28 36.07 6.08
CA SER A 39 -2.87 37.41 6.00
C SER A 39 -3.52 37.81 7.33
N GLU A 40 -4.25 36.89 7.97
CA GLU A 40 -4.89 37.06 9.28
C GLU A 40 -3.90 37.20 10.43
N ALA A 41 -2.75 36.50 10.39
CA ALA A 41 -1.67 36.61 11.37
C ALA A 41 -0.86 37.91 11.28
N GLY A 42 -1.28 38.85 10.42
CA GLY A 42 -0.67 40.16 10.29
C GLY A 42 0.59 40.15 9.44
N CYS A 43 0.41 40.08 8.12
CA CYS A 43 1.47 40.34 7.15
C CYS A 43 2.12 41.71 7.42
N GLY A 44 3.39 41.70 7.82
CA GLY A 44 4.22 42.91 8.00
C GLY A 44 4.14 43.58 9.37
N PHE A 45 3.16 43.23 10.23
CA PHE A 45 3.03 43.86 11.56
C PHE A 45 3.39 42.94 12.74
N LEU A 46 3.04 41.64 12.70
CA LEU A 46 3.31 40.69 13.81
C LEU A 46 4.42 39.69 13.47
N LEU A 47 4.42 39.19 12.23
CA LEU A 47 5.46 38.32 11.71
C LEU A 47 6.09 39.05 10.53
N LYS A 48 7.40 39.32 10.59
CA LYS A 48 8.21 39.78 9.44
C LYS A 48 8.25 38.65 8.40
N ILE A 49 7.14 38.38 7.75
CA ILE A 49 7.07 37.43 6.64
C ILE A 49 7.48 38.21 5.41
N PRO A 50 8.63 37.87 4.80
CA PRO A 50 9.10 38.54 3.61
C PRO A 50 8.09 38.42 2.47
N THR A 51 7.87 39.51 1.74
CA THR A 51 6.89 39.55 0.64
C THR A 51 7.26 38.60 -0.50
N ASP A 52 8.52 38.23 -0.65
CA ASP A 52 8.99 37.24 -1.62
C ASP A 52 8.50 35.81 -1.32
N VAL A 53 8.27 35.47 -0.04
CA VAL A 53 7.71 34.18 0.35
C VAL A 53 6.23 34.11 -0.03
N LEU A 54 5.50 35.23 0.14
CA LEU A 54 4.09 35.32 -0.24
C LEU A 54 3.90 35.30 -1.76
N THR A 55 4.79 35.93 -2.53
CA THR A 55 4.75 35.85 -4.00
C THR A 55 5.09 34.45 -4.49
N LYS A 56 6.04 33.74 -3.87
CA LYS A 56 6.33 32.32 -4.17
C LYS A 56 5.11 31.43 -3.91
N ILE A 57 4.44 31.58 -2.76
CA ILE A 57 3.20 30.84 -2.43
C ILE A 57 2.09 31.19 -3.42
N THR A 58 1.95 32.46 -3.78
CA THR A 58 0.95 32.91 -4.77
C THR A 58 1.23 32.29 -6.13
N ASN A 59 2.48 32.31 -6.59
CA ASN A 59 2.91 31.71 -7.86
C ASN A 59 2.73 30.19 -7.89
N LEU A 60 2.89 29.51 -6.74
CA LEU A 60 2.63 28.08 -6.61
C LEU A 60 1.12 27.78 -6.66
N ALA A 61 0.30 28.57 -5.98
CA ALA A 61 -1.16 28.40 -5.95
C ALA A 61 -1.85 28.81 -7.27
N THR A 62 -1.23 29.69 -8.07
CA THR A 62 -1.73 30.11 -9.39
C THR A 62 -1.06 29.40 -10.56
N ARG A 63 -0.02 28.59 -10.33
CA ARG A 63 0.54 27.70 -11.37
C ARG A 63 -0.40 26.53 -11.60
N SER A 64 -1.49 26.79 -12.30
CA SER A 64 -2.18 25.76 -13.08
C SER A 64 -1.27 25.37 -14.26
N ASP A 65 -0.87 24.11 -14.31
CA ASP A 65 -0.72 23.35 -15.55
C ASP A 65 0.53 23.50 -16.44
N TYR A 66 1.68 23.90 -15.88
CA TYR A 66 2.94 23.76 -16.61
C TYR A 66 3.94 22.92 -15.82
N LEU A 67 3.70 21.60 -15.77
CA LEU A 67 4.79 20.65 -15.87
C LEU A 67 5.63 21.09 -17.08
N THR A 68 6.89 21.45 -16.86
CA THR A 68 7.83 21.74 -17.94
C THR A 68 7.85 20.54 -18.90
N SER A 69 8.15 20.75 -20.20
CA SER A 69 8.15 19.64 -21.17
C SER A 69 9.03 18.46 -20.71
N ALA A 70 10.10 18.74 -19.96
CA ALA A 70 10.95 17.74 -19.33
C ALA A 70 10.25 16.96 -18.19
N GLU A 71 9.44 17.62 -17.38
CA GLU A 71 8.65 16.95 -16.32
C GLU A 71 7.52 16.12 -16.92
N LYS A 72 6.87 16.58 -18.00
CA LYS A 72 5.88 15.76 -18.73
C LYS A 72 6.53 14.50 -19.32
N LYS A 73 7.74 14.62 -19.87
CA LYS A 73 8.50 13.47 -20.40
C LYS A 73 8.84 12.47 -19.30
N ARG A 74 9.32 12.95 -18.14
CA ARG A 74 9.60 12.09 -16.98
C ARG A 74 8.36 11.38 -16.45
N GLU A 75 7.22 12.06 -16.39
CA GLU A 75 5.96 11.46 -15.95
C GLU A 75 5.48 10.36 -16.92
N ILE A 76 5.65 10.57 -18.23
CA ILE A 76 5.33 9.57 -19.25
C ILE A 76 6.27 8.37 -19.16
N GLU A 77 7.58 8.59 -18.97
CA GLU A 77 8.56 7.50 -18.80
C GLU A 77 8.25 6.69 -17.53
N PHE A 78 7.97 7.37 -16.41
CA PHE A 78 7.55 6.72 -15.17
C PHE A 78 6.23 5.93 -15.33
N GLY A 79 5.24 6.51 -16.01
CA GLY A 79 3.97 5.85 -16.30
C GLY A 79 4.15 4.62 -17.21
N HIS A 80 5.04 4.70 -18.19
CA HIS A 80 5.40 3.57 -19.06
C HIS A 80 6.03 2.44 -18.25
N ASP A 81 7.04 2.74 -17.42
CA ASP A 81 7.72 1.73 -16.61
C ASP A 81 6.75 1.04 -15.63
N LEU A 82 5.86 1.83 -15.03
CA LEU A 82 4.79 1.31 -14.17
C LEU A 82 3.82 0.39 -14.93
N MET A 83 3.47 0.73 -16.17
CA MET A 83 2.62 -0.13 -17.00
C MET A 83 3.33 -1.43 -17.38
N VAL A 84 4.62 -1.38 -17.71
CA VAL A 84 5.42 -2.57 -18.03
C VAL A 84 5.52 -3.51 -16.82
N GLU A 85 5.79 -2.98 -15.63
CA GLU A 85 5.81 -3.80 -14.41
C GLU A 85 4.44 -4.44 -14.13
N ARG A 86 3.35 -3.69 -14.31
CA ARG A 86 1.98 -4.24 -14.14
C ARG A 86 1.69 -5.36 -15.13
N VAL A 87 2.07 -5.21 -16.39
CA VAL A 87 1.90 -6.25 -17.42
C VAL A 87 2.67 -7.51 -17.02
N LYS A 88 3.92 -7.36 -16.56
CA LYS A 88 4.74 -8.49 -16.12
C LYS A 88 4.11 -9.24 -14.94
N LEU A 89 3.61 -8.52 -13.94
CA LEU A 89 2.92 -9.12 -12.80
C LEU A 89 1.63 -9.84 -13.21
N LEU A 90 0.89 -9.29 -14.18
CA LEU A 90 -0.31 -9.94 -14.71
C LEU A 90 0.02 -11.22 -15.49
N GLU A 91 1.10 -11.24 -16.25
CA GLU A 91 1.58 -12.45 -16.93
C GLU A 91 2.02 -13.54 -15.95
N GLU A 92 2.77 -13.17 -14.89
CA GLU A 92 3.15 -14.10 -13.82
C GLU A 92 1.93 -14.65 -13.11
N PHE A 93 0.98 -13.78 -12.73
CA PHE A 93 -0.28 -14.21 -12.12
C PHE A 93 -1.07 -15.17 -13.02
N GLN A 94 -1.15 -14.89 -14.32
CA GLN A 94 -1.87 -15.75 -15.26
C GLN A 94 -1.21 -17.13 -15.39
N LYS A 95 0.12 -17.19 -15.46
CA LYS A 95 0.87 -18.46 -15.48
C LYS A 95 0.65 -19.27 -14.20
N ASP A 96 0.77 -18.63 -13.04
CA ASP A 96 0.61 -19.29 -11.75
C ASP A 96 -0.84 -19.75 -11.54
N SER A 97 -1.81 -18.95 -11.96
CA SER A 97 -3.23 -19.29 -11.95
C SER A 97 -3.51 -20.55 -12.78
N GLU A 98 -2.95 -20.63 -13.99
CA GLU A 98 -3.12 -21.81 -14.84
C GLU A 98 -2.55 -23.08 -14.20
N VAL A 99 -1.38 -22.98 -13.54
CA VAL A 99 -0.75 -24.10 -12.84
C VAL A 99 -1.55 -24.53 -11.61
N VAL A 100 -2.00 -23.57 -10.79
CA VAL A 100 -2.71 -23.86 -9.53
C VAL A 100 -4.12 -24.39 -9.80
N PHE A 101 -4.88 -23.78 -10.70
CA PHE A 101 -6.27 -24.20 -10.97
C PHE A 101 -6.38 -25.47 -11.81
N LYS A 102 -5.37 -25.81 -12.61
CA LYS A 102 -5.32 -27.09 -13.36
C LYS A 102 -4.59 -28.20 -12.61
N SER A 103 -4.14 -27.96 -11.38
CA SER A 103 -3.41 -28.96 -10.62
C SER A 103 -4.34 -30.11 -10.20
N GLU A 104 -4.20 -31.23 -10.88
CA GLU A 104 -4.87 -32.50 -10.58
C GLU A 104 -4.60 -32.95 -9.13
N SER A 105 -3.42 -32.61 -8.59
CA SER A 105 -3.06 -32.85 -7.19
C SER A 105 -3.96 -32.13 -6.19
N ILE A 106 -4.42 -30.91 -6.50
CA ILE A 106 -5.36 -30.15 -5.66
C ILE A 106 -6.79 -30.69 -5.86
N ALA A 107 -7.17 -31.00 -7.10
CA ALA A 107 -8.49 -31.56 -7.40
C ALA A 107 -8.71 -32.93 -6.70
N ASN A 108 -7.66 -33.74 -6.60
CA ASN A 108 -7.74 -35.09 -6.05
C ASN A 108 -7.58 -35.16 -4.52
N VAL A 109 -7.40 -34.04 -3.81
CA VAL A 109 -7.31 -34.02 -2.33
C VAL A 109 -8.53 -34.67 -1.68
N GLY A 110 -9.73 -34.47 -2.25
CA GLY A 110 -10.96 -35.09 -1.76
C GLY A 110 -10.95 -36.62 -1.83
N HIS A 111 -10.23 -37.21 -2.79
CA HIS A 111 -10.11 -38.67 -2.92
C HIS A 111 -9.18 -39.30 -1.87
N HIS A 112 -8.27 -38.52 -1.30
CA HIS A 112 -7.36 -38.97 -0.24
C HIS A 112 -7.94 -38.79 1.18
N LEU A 113 -9.00 -37.98 1.33
CA LEU A 113 -9.65 -37.72 2.63
C LEU A 113 -10.08 -38.99 3.39
N PRO A 114 -10.69 -40.01 2.75
CA PRO A 114 -11.09 -41.23 3.45
C PRO A 114 -9.91 -42.03 3.98
N ALA A 115 -8.81 -42.10 3.22
CA ALA A 115 -7.58 -42.76 3.65
C ALA A 115 -6.91 -42.02 4.81
N LEU A 116 -6.94 -40.67 4.78
CA LEU A 116 -6.45 -39.84 5.87
C LEU A 116 -7.26 -40.07 7.17
N ASN A 117 -8.59 -40.10 7.06
CA ASN A 117 -9.48 -40.34 8.21
C ASN A 117 -9.31 -41.74 8.81
N ALA A 118 -9.01 -42.74 7.96
CA ALA A 118 -8.72 -44.09 8.42
C ALA A 118 -7.40 -44.14 9.20
N ALA A 119 -6.33 -43.53 8.65
CA ALA A 119 -5.04 -43.41 9.33
C ALA A 119 -5.14 -42.63 10.64
N GLU A 120 -5.91 -41.54 10.67
CA GLU A 120 -6.15 -40.76 11.90
C GLU A 120 -6.84 -41.60 12.98
N LYS A 121 -7.87 -42.38 12.61
CA LYS A 121 -8.56 -43.28 13.54
C LYS A 121 -7.63 -44.38 14.07
N GLU A 122 -6.78 -44.94 13.22
CA GLU A 122 -5.82 -45.98 13.60
C GLU A 122 -4.74 -45.46 14.55
N ILE A 123 -4.20 -44.27 14.27
CA ILE A 123 -3.22 -43.60 15.14
C ILE A 123 -3.85 -43.26 16.50
N ASN A 124 -5.05 -42.69 16.51
CA ASN A 124 -5.75 -42.34 17.75
C ASN A 124 -6.13 -43.59 18.56
N GLY A 125 -6.54 -44.67 17.90
CA GLY A 125 -6.79 -45.96 18.54
C GLY A 125 -5.53 -46.55 19.17
N SER A 126 -4.42 -46.53 18.42
CA SER A 126 -3.11 -47.00 18.92
C SER A 126 -2.61 -46.16 20.09
N ALA A 127 -2.79 -44.83 20.05
CA ALA A 127 -2.41 -43.94 21.13
C ALA A 127 -3.23 -44.21 22.42
N LEU A 128 -4.53 -44.48 22.28
CA LEU A 128 -5.40 -44.85 23.42
C LEU A 128 -5.01 -46.20 24.01
N ASP A 129 -4.64 -47.17 23.18
CA ASP A 129 -4.20 -48.48 23.68
C ASP A 129 -2.86 -48.38 24.41
N VAL A 130 -1.88 -47.63 23.88
CA VAL A 130 -0.63 -47.35 24.60
C VAL A 130 -0.89 -46.66 25.94
N GLN A 131 -1.84 -45.73 26.00
CA GLN A 131 -2.20 -45.04 27.25
C GLN A 131 -2.77 -46.00 28.32
N LYS A 132 -3.43 -47.09 27.92
CA LYS A 132 -3.93 -48.12 28.86
C LYS A 132 -2.81 -49.00 29.43
N PHE A 133 -1.67 -49.12 28.75
CA PHE A 133 -0.52 -49.92 29.20
C PHE A 133 0.55 -49.10 29.94
N VAL A 134 0.34 -47.78 30.10
CA VAL A 134 1.28 -46.85 30.78
C VAL A 134 0.75 -46.42 32.17
N ILE A 135 -0.37 -46.98 32.64
CA ILE A 135 -0.83 -46.93 34.04
C ILE A 135 -0.63 -48.32 34.67
#